data_AF-A0ABD3E2Z9-F1
#
_entry.id   AF-A0ABD3E2Z9-F1
#
_cell.length_a   1.000
_cell.length_b   1.000
_cell.length_c   1.000
_cell.angle_alpha   90.00
_cell.angle_beta   90.00
_cell.angle_gamma   90.00
#
_symmetry.space_group_name_H-M   'P 1'
#
loop_
_entity.id
_entity.type
_entity.pdbx_description
1 polymer ?
#
loop_
_entity_poly.entity_id
_entity_poly.type
_entity_poly.pdbx_seq_one_letter_code
_entity_poly.pdbx_strand_id
1 'polypeptide(L)'
;MQEQTILIGNIPLMNSLGTSIVNGIYRIVINQILQSPGIYYRSELDHNGISVYTGTIISDWGGRSELEIDRKARVNSHFFYECNEPILSSLFKYSNEKNESNAKPVLYIFL
;
A
#
# COMPACT_ATOMS: atom_id res chain seq x y z
N MET A 1 -30.65 -23.84 11.50
CA MET A 1 -30.00 -22.78 10.70
C MET A 1 -29.80 -23.32 9.31
N GLN A 2 -30.25 -22.58 8.29
CA GLN A 2 -30.15 -22.99 6.89
C GLN A 2 -28.90 -22.32 6.32
N GLU A 3 -27.91 -23.12 5.90
CA GLU A 3 -26.72 -22.58 5.23
C GLU A 3 -27.13 -22.00 3.88
N GLN A 4 -26.81 -20.73 3.67
CA GLN A 4 -26.94 -20.09 2.37
C GLN A 4 -25.54 -20.00 1.78
N THR A 5 -25.32 -20.65 0.64
CA THR A 5 -24.09 -20.51 -0.11
C THR A 5 -24.09 -19.14 -0.77
N ILE A 6 -23.30 -18.21 -0.22
CA ILE A 6 -23.09 -16.89 -0.79
C ILE A 6 -21.92 -16.98 -1.78
N LEU A 7 -22.19 -16.68 -3.05
CA LEU A 7 -21.18 -16.60 -4.10
C LEU A 7 -20.51 -15.22 -4.08
N ILE A 8 -19.25 -15.17 -3.65
CA ILE A 8 -18.42 -13.95 -3.64
C ILE A 8 -17.61 -13.90 -4.94
N GLY A 9 -18.30 -13.74 -6.08
CA GLY A 9 -17.67 -13.63 -7.40
C GLY A 9 -16.75 -14.79 -7.80
N ASN A 10 -16.03 -14.64 -8.93
CA ASN A 10 -15.06 -15.63 -9.40
C ASN A 10 -13.64 -15.05 -9.30
N ILE A 11 -12.78 -15.70 -8.53
CA ILE A 11 -11.36 -15.35 -8.43
C ILE A 11 -10.62 -16.08 -9.56
N PRO A 12 -9.84 -15.38 -10.41
CA PRO A 12 -9.10 -16.01 -11.49
C PRO A 12 -7.99 -16.91 -10.91
N LEU A 13 -7.96 -18.17 -11.35
CA LEU A 13 -6.96 -19.14 -10.92
C LEU A 13 -5.67 -19.00 -11.73
N MET A 14 -4.54 -19.13 -11.06
CA MET A 14 -3.22 -19.09 -11.68
C MET A 14 -2.80 -20.48 -12.15
N ASN A 15 -2.23 -20.57 -13.36
CA ASN A 15 -1.66 -21.82 -13.86
C ASN A 15 -0.25 -22.07 -13.29
N SER A 16 0.31 -23.24 -13.56
CA SER A 16 1.67 -23.62 -13.13
C SER A 16 2.78 -22.71 -13.65
N LEU A 17 2.50 -21.91 -14.69
CA LEU A 17 3.41 -20.95 -15.30
C LEU A 17 3.32 -19.54 -14.67
N GLY A 18 2.43 -19.34 -13.68
CA GLY A 18 2.27 -18.03 -13.02
C GLY A 18 1.40 -17.03 -13.79
N THR A 19 0.57 -17.50 -14.74
CA THR A 19 -0.35 -16.66 -15.51
C THR A 19 -1.80 -16.96 -15.14
N SER A 20 -2.66 -15.94 -15.17
CA SER A 20 -4.08 -16.04 -14.87
C SER A 20 -4.91 -15.67 -16.10
N ILE A 21 -6.01 -16.38 -16.34
CA ILE A 21 -6.91 -16.08 -17.47
C ILE A 21 -7.97 -15.09 -17.00
N VAL A 22 -7.96 -13.88 -17.57
CA VAL A 22 -8.96 -12.83 -17.29
C VAL A 22 -9.58 -12.40 -18.61
N ASN A 23 -10.89 -12.54 -18.74
CA ASN A 23 -11.64 -12.26 -19.98
C ASN A 23 -11.11 -12.99 -21.23
N GLY A 24 -10.60 -14.21 -21.06
CA GLY A 24 -10.07 -15.04 -22.15
C GLY A 24 -8.65 -14.69 -22.60
N ILE A 25 -7.97 -13.77 -21.91
CA ILE A 25 -6.58 -13.37 -22.19
C ILE A 25 -5.69 -13.76 -21.02
N TYR A 26 -4.47 -14.22 -21.32
CA TYR A 26 -3.45 -14.47 -20.30
C TYR A 26 -2.94 -13.15 -19.73
N ARG A 27 -3.04 -13.02 -18.41
CA ARG A 27 -2.50 -11.90 -17.64
C ARG A 27 -1.45 -12.42 -16.67
N ILE A 28 -0.49 -11.57 -16.37
CA ILE A 28 0.56 -11.84 -15.39
C ILE A 28 0.37 -10.87 -14.24
N VAL A 29 0.47 -11.41 -13.02
CA VAL A 29 0.44 -10.61 -11.81
C VAL A 29 1.85 -10.28 -11.41
N ILE A 30 2.16 -9.00 -11.26
CA ILE A 30 3.47 -8.54 -10.80
C ILE A 30 3.43 -8.09 -9.35
N ASN A 31 4.50 -8.40 -8.62
CA ASN A 31 4.69 -7.91 -7.26
C ASN A 31 5.17 -6.46 -7.31
N GLN A 32 4.35 -5.54 -6.80
CA GLN A 32 4.79 -4.17 -6.57
C GLN A 32 5.57 -4.03 -5.26
N ILE A 33 6.57 -3.17 -5.27
CA ILE A 33 7.28 -2.77 -4.05
C ILE A 33 6.61 -1.51 -3.52
N LEU A 34 5.85 -1.64 -2.45
CA LEU A 34 5.25 -0.51 -1.73
C LEU A 34 6.04 -0.21 -0.44
N GLN A 35 5.96 1.04 0.01
CA GLN A 35 6.48 1.45 1.31
C GLN A 35 5.65 0.80 2.42
N SER A 36 6.32 0.16 3.40
CA SER A 36 5.64 -0.42 4.55
C SER A 36 5.02 0.66 5.44
N PRO A 37 3.92 0.37 6.15
CA PRO A 37 3.44 1.25 7.20
C PRO A 37 4.55 1.56 8.21
N GLY A 38 4.62 2.80 8.67
CA GLY A 38 5.69 3.25 9.55
C GLY A 38 5.96 4.75 9.49
N ILE A 39 6.97 5.17 10.24
CA ILE A 39 7.45 6.55 10.31
C ILE A 39 8.77 6.65 9.56
N TYR A 40 8.86 7.58 8.62
CA TYR A 40 10.03 7.82 7.79
C TYR A 40 10.51 9.24 7.99
N TYR A 41 11.82 9.41 8.13
CA TYR A 41 12.45 10.71 8.25
C TYR A 41 13.27 11.01 7.01
N ARG A 42 13.14 12.22 6.50
CA ARG A 42 13.95 12.76 5.40
C ARG A 42 14.54 14.08 5.83
N SER A 43 15.76 14.34 5.40
CA SER A 43 16.39 15.65 5.53
C SER A 43 16.85 16.11 4.16
N GLU A 44 16.47 17.32 3.80
CA GLU A 44 16.83 17.94 2.53
C GLU A 44 17.56 19.26 2.79
N LEU A 45 18.60 19.53 1.98
CA LEU A 45 19.26 20.83 2.01
C LEU A 45 18.51 21.76 1.07
N ASP A 46 17.96 22.82 1.64
CA ASP A 46 17.34 23.86 0.84
C ASP A 46 18.44 24.73 0.18
N HIS A 47 18.05 25.55 -0.80
CA HIS A 47 18.95 26.37 -1.64
C HIS A 47 19.85 27.33 -0.84
N ASN A 48 19.51 27.63 0.42
CA ASN A 48 20.30 28.48 1.30
C ASN A 48 21.20 27.67 2.27
N GLY A 49 21.33 26.36 2.07
CA GLY A 49 22.16 25.47 2.89
C GLY A 49 21.56 25.11 4.25
N ILE A 50 20.28 25.36 4.47
CA ILE A 50 19.59 25.02 5.73
C ILE A 50 18.91 23.65 5.56
N SER A 51 19.13 22.76 6.51
CA SER A 51 18.46 21.45 6.56
C SER A 51 16.99 21.60 6.94
N VAL A 52 16.10 21.15 6.06
CA VAL A 52 14.68 20.95 6.34
C VAL A 52 14.47 19.48 6.69
N TYR A 53 13.72 19.22 7.76
CA TYR A 53 13.41 17.87 8.20
C TYR A 53 11.95 17.56 7.95
N THR A 54 11.69 16.43 7.30
CA THR A 54 10.36 15.93 6.99
C THR A 54 10.13 14.57 7.64
N GLY A 55 9.05 14.43 8.39
CA GLY A 55 8.57 13.17 8.95
C GLY A 55 7.30 12.73 8.22
N THR A 56 7.34 11.58 7.55
CA THR A 56 6.17 10.98 6.88
C THR A 56 5.67 9.81 7.71
N ILE A 57 4.39 9.81 8.05
CA ILE A 57 3.69 8.73 8.73
C ILE A 57 2.78 8.05 7.71
N ILE A 58 2.96 6.75 7.52
CA ILE A 58 2.12 5.92 6.66
C ILE A 58 1.40 4.91 7.55
N SER A 59 0.09 5.05 7.61
CA SER A 59 -0.78 4.13 8.34
C SER A 59 -1.04 2.88 7.51
N ASP A 60 -1.30 1.77 8.19
CA ASP A 60 -1.74 0.50 7.63
C ASP A 60 -3.10 0.57 6.93
N TRP A 61 -3.94 1.56 7.28
CA TRP A 61 -5.28 1.77 6.72
C TRP A 61 -5.37 2.90 5.67
N GLY A 62 -4.25 3.27 5.03
CA GLY A 62 -4.26 4.24 3.91
C GLY A 62 -4.15 5.72 4.31
N GLY A 63 -4.04 6.03 5.60
CA GLY A 63 -3.72 7.38 6.05
C GLY A 63 -2.26 7.75 5.77
N ARG A 64 -2.01 8.92 5.18
CA ARG A 64 -0.66 9.48 5.05
C ARG A 64 -0.63 10.87 5.67
N SER A 65 0.31 11.10 6.57
CA SER A 65 0.55 12.41 7.18
C SER A 65 2.01 12.80 7.01
N GLU A 66 2.25 14.06 6.68
CA GLU A 66 3.57 14.63 6.51
C GLU A 66 3.74 15.80 7.48
N LEU A 67 4.84 15.78 8.22
CA LEU A 67 5.25 16.84 9.14
C LEU A 67 6.54 17.44 8.61
N GLU A 68 6.59 18.75 8.45
CA GLU A 68 7.76 19.46 7.96
C GLU A 68 8.18 20.50 8.99
N ILE A 69 9.48 20.57 9.26
CA ILE A 69 10.07 21.57 10.13
C ILE A 69 10.80 22.60 9.28
N ASP A 70 10.19 23.78 9.19
CA ASP A 70 10.73 24.92 8.46
C ASP A 70 11.96 25.52 9.15
N ARG A 71 12.74 26.28 8.37
CA ARG A 71 13.88 27.10 8.84
C ARG A 71 13.56 28.05 10.00
N LYS A 72 12.29 28.45 10.16
CA LYS A 72 11.81 29.33 11.25
C LYS A 72 11.39 28.55 12.51
N ALA A 73 11.76 27.27 12.62
CA ALA A 73 11.30 26.35 13.66
C ALA A 73 9.77 26.24 13.72
N ARG A 74 9.10 26.40 12.58
CA ARG A 74 7.65 26.18 12.45
C ARG A 74 7.42 24.75 12.03
N VAL A 75 6.43 24.12 12.64
CA VAL A 75 5.99 22.78 12.24
C VAL A 75 4.78 22.94 11.33
N ASN A 76 4.93 22.54 10.08
CA ASN A 76 3.85 22.43 9.12
C ASN A 76 3.36 20.98 9.10
N SER A 77 2.04 20.77 9.03
CA SER A 77 1.45 19.44 8.97
C SER A 77 0.53 19.34 7.76
N HIS A 78 0.74 18.33 6.93
CA HIS A 78 -0.12 17.97 5.83
C HIS A 78 -0.75 16.60 6.10
N PHE A 79 -2.08 16.51 5.96
CA PHE A 79 -2.82 15.26 6.11
C PHE A 79 -3.44 14.90 4.77
N PHE A 80 -3.04 13.76 4.22
CA PHE A 80 -3.63 13.19 3.02
C PHE A 80 -4.66 12.15 3.44
N TYR A 81 -5.93 12.45 3.16
CA TYR A 81 -7.02 11.48 3.29
C TYR A 81 -7.15 10.73 1.97
N GLU A 82 -6.38 9.67 1.77
CA GLU A 82 -6.67 8.71 0.71
C GLU A 82 -7.55 7.59 1.27
N CYS A 83 -8.87 7.80 1.24
CA CYS A 83 -9.83 6.71 1.33
C CYS A 83 -9.90 6.00 -0.03
N ASN A 84 -8.80 5.40 -0.48
CA ASN A 84 -8.83 4.51 -1.63
C ASN A 84 -9.13 3.10 -1.09
N GLU A 85 -10.40 2.71 -1.13
CA GLU A 85 -10.78 1.30 -1.15
C GLU A 85 -10.86 0.84 -2.61
N PRO A 86 -9.78 0.33 -3.23
CA PRO A 86 -9.95 -0.50 -4.40
C PRO A 86 -10.37 -1.89 -3.92
N ILE A 87 -11.21 -2.57 -4.71
CA ILE A 87 -11.58 -4.00 -4.59
C ILE A 87 -10.33 -4.91 -4.42
N LEU A 88 -9.15 -4.42 -4.77
CA LEU A 88 -7.83 -5.02 -4.51
C LEU A 88 -7.43 -5.10 -3.02
N SER A 89 -7.95 -4.26 -2.12
CA SER A 89 -7.74 -4.37 -0.67
C SER A 89 -8.33 -5.68 -0.11
N SER A 90 -9.44 -6.14 -0.71
CA SER A 90 -10.09 -7.40 -0.37
C SER A 90 -9.26 -8.61 -0.80
N LEU A 91 -8.60 -8.53 -1.97
CA LEU A 91 -7.64 -9.55 -2.43
C LEU A 91 -6.35 -9.54 -1.60
N PHE A 92 -5.95 -8.37 -1.10
CA PHE A 92 -4.78 -8.20 -0.24
C PHE A 92 -4.88 -8.91 1.11
N LYS A 93 -6.09 -9.07 1.66
CA LYS A 93 -6.29 -9.68 2.98
C LYS A 93 -6.18 -11.21 3.01
N TYR A 94 -6.10 -11.90 1.86
CA TYR A 94 -6.10 -13.36 1.83
C TYR A 94 -4.71 -14.02 1.80
N SER A 95 -3.61 -13.24 1.73
CA SER A 95 -2.24 -13.79 1.75
C SER A 95 -1.45 -13.32 2.98
N ASN A 96 -1.95 -13.64 4.17
CA ASN A 96 -1.17 -13.51 5.40
C ASN A 96 -1.52 -14.64 6.36
N GLU A 97 -0.82 -15.76 6.22
CA GLU A 97 -0.57 -16.64 7.35
C GLU A 97 0.95 -16.78 7.53
N LYS A 98 1.42 -16.33 8.70
CA LYS A 98 2.75 -16.53 9.29
C LYS A 98 3.94 -15.84 8.61
N ASN A 99 4.24 -14.61 9.03
CA ASN A 99 5.39 -14.34 9.92
C ASN A 99 5.71 -12.83 10.01
N GLU A 100 5.78 -12.36 11.25
CA GLU A 100 6.63 -11.30 11.82
C GLU A 100 6.98 -10.04 11.01
N SER A 101 6.43 -8.92 11.50
CA SER A 101 7.05 -7.59 11.71
C SER A 101 7.74 -6.84 10.57
N ASN A 102 7.88 -7.39 9.36
CA ASN A 102 8.50 -6.74 8.20
C ASN A 102 7.74 -7.02 6.89
N ALA A 103 6.43 -7.25 6.98
CA ALA A 103 5.59 -7.43 5.80
C ALA A 103 5.54 -6.12 5.01
N LYS A 104 6.32 -6.04 3.93
CA LYS A 104 6.12 -5.00 2.92
C LYS A 104 4.81 -5.31 2.21
N PRO A 105 3.84 -4.38 2.16
CA PRO A 105 2.65 -4.60 1.36
C PRO A 105 3.07 -4.78 -0.11
N VAL A 106 2.67 -5.89 -0.73
CA VAL A 106 2.92 -6.17 -2.14
C VAL A 106 1.60 -6.09 -2.89
N LEU A 107 1.41 -5.02 -3.66
CA LEU A 107 0.21 -4.85 -4.49
C LEU A 107 0.36 -5.69 -5.76
N TYR A 108 -0.62 -6.56 -5.96
CA TYR A 108 -0.73 -7.42 -7.11
C TYR A 108 -1.56 -6.71 -8.19
N ILE A 109 -0.90 -6.14 -9.21
CA ILE A 109 -1.58 -5.56 -10.38
C ILE A 109 -1.61 -6.59 -11.51
N PHE A 110 -2.80 -6.78 -12.09
CA PHE A 110 -2.97 -7.54 -13.34
C PHE A 110 -2.66 -6.62 -14.52
N LEU A 111 -1.61 -6.92 -15.29
CA LEU A 111 -1.33 -6.27 -16.58
C LEU A 111 -2.19 -6.84 -17.71
#